data_AF-A0AAJ2U512-F1
#
_entry.id   AF-A0AAJ2U512-F1
#
_cell.length_a   1.000
_cell.length_b   1.000
_cell.length_c   1.000
_cell.angle_alpha   90.00
_cell.angle_beta   90.00
_cell.angle_gamma   90.00
#
_symmetry.space_group_name_H-M   'P 1'
#
loop_
_entity.id
_entity.type
_entity.pdbx_description
1 polymer ?
#
loop_
_entity_poly.entity_id
_entity_poly.type
_entity_poly.pdbx_seq_one_letter_code
_entity_poly.pdbx_strand_id
1 'polypeptide(L)'
;MIKNRQHSRDRSKGIQAYKETIVRQFKDQESALRFVNEVAQQYPRYVRDQFQVIQFAITHFRPQIEEALAVCIKEQLWSANDLRDIAQHLTRLKDKKDD
;
A
#
# COMPACT_ATOMS: atom_id res chain seq x y z
N MET A 1 4.61 6.46 38.39
CA MET A 1 4.05 5.13 38.06
C MET A 1 3.03 5.33 36.94
N ILE A 2 3.38 4.95 35.71
CA ILE A 2 2.59 5.23 34.51
C ILE A 2 1.31 4.39 34.52
N LYS A 3 0.15 5.04 34.62
CA LYS A 3 -1.16 4.41 34.43
C LYS A 3 -1.66 4.75 33.03
N ASN A 4 -1.16 4.07 32.00
CA ASN A 4 -1.81 4.12 30.68
C ASN A 4 -2.85 3.01 30.58
N ARG A 5 -4.06 3.29 31.07
CA ARG A 5 -5.11 2.29 31.34
C ARG A 5 -6.12 2.06 30.21
N GLN A 6 -6.01 2.66 29.00
CA GLN A 6 -7.13 2.57 28.02
C GLN A 6 -6.82 2.48 26.51
N HIS A 7 -5.62 2.09 26.04
CA HIS A 7 -5.28 2.19 24.61
C HIS A 7 -5.41 0.93 23.73
N SER A 8 -6.17 -0.08 24.16
CA SER A 8 -6.42 -1.30 23.38
C SER A 8 -7.86 -1.40 22.86
N ARG A 9 -8.56 -0.28 22.66
CA ARG A 9 -9.79 -0.28 21.85
C ARG A 9 -9.41 -0.37 20.38
N ASP A 10 -9.46 -1.60 19.87
CA ASP A 10 -9.80 -1.97 18.49
C ASP A 10 -8.99 -1.33 17.35
N ARG A 11 -7.68 -1.15 17.54
CA ARG A 11 -6.78 -0.77 16.43
C ARG A 11 -6.91 -1.73 15.24
N SER A 12 -7.21 -2.99 15.50
CA SER A 12 -7.45 -4.03 14.50
C SER A 12 -8.61 -3.68 13.55
N LYS A 13 -9.75 -3.17 14.06
CA LYS A 13 -10.87 -2.71 13.21
C LYS A 13 -10.49 -1.54 12.32
N GLY A 14 -9.68 -0.61 12.83
CA GLY A 14 -9.18 0.53 12.04
C GLY A 14 -8.30 0.09 10.88
N ILE A 15 -7.39 -0.87 11.11
CA ILE A 15 -6.52 -1.42 10.06
C ILE A 15 -7.32 -2.18 9.00
N GLN A 16 -8.32 -2.97 9.41
CA GLN A 16 -9.17 -3.70 8.48
C GLN A 16 -9.96 -2.76 7.55
N ALA A 17 -10.59 -1.72 8.11
CA ALA A 17 -11.30 -0.72 7.31
C ALA A 17 -10.37 0.07 6.39
N TYR A 18 -9.13 0.34 6.84
CA TYR A 18 -8.15 1.04 6.03
C TYR A 18 -7.68 0.17 4.85
N LYS A 19 -7.48 -1.13 5.10
CA LYS A 19 -7.18 -2.11 4.04
C LYS A 19 -8.27 -2.14 2.98
N GLU A 20 -9.54 -2.24 3.37
CA GLU A 20 -10.65 -2.19 2.41
C GLU A 20 -10.67 -0.87 1.62
N THR A 21 -10.41 0.25 2.29
CA THR A 21 -10.36 1.57 1.63
C THR A 21 -9.30 1.61 0.55
N ILE A 22 -8.10 1.10 0.83
CA ILE A 22 -6.99 1.01 -0.13
C ILE A 22 -7.37 0.11 -1.30
N VAL A 23 -7.86 -1.10 -1.01
CA VAL A 23 -8.22 -2.10 -2.03
C VAL A 23 -9.26 -1.56 -3.01
N ARG A 24 -10.25 -0.81 -2.51
CA ARG A 24 -11.29 -0.19 -3.35
C ARG A 24 -10.77 0.90 -4.29
N GLN A 25 -9.56 1.41 -4.09
CA GLN A 25 -8.97 2.40 -5.01
C GLN A 25 -8.33 1.76 -6.25
N PHE A 26 -7.99 0.47 -6.16
CA PHE A 26 -7.46 -0.29 -7.28
C PHE A 26 -8.59 -0.83 -8.15
N LYS A 27 -8.32 -1.00 -9.44
CA LYS A 27 -9.26 -1.74 -10.30
C LYS A 27 -9.22 -3.22 -9.97
N ASP A 28 -8.01 -3.77 -9.81
CA ASP A 28 -7.83 -5.18 -9.43
C ASP A 28 -7.84 -5.35 -7.90
N GLN A 29 -9.05 -5.50 -7.36
CA GLN A 29 -9.25 -5.63 -5.92
C GLN A 29 -8.64 -6.91 -5.36
N GLU A 30 -8.60 -8.00 -6.12
CA GLU A 30 -8.01 -9.27 -5.66
C GLU A 30 -6.50 -9.15 -5.45
N SER A 31 -5.80 -8.61 -6.45
CA SER A 31 -4.37 -8.33 -6.40
C SER A 31 -4.04 -7.34 -5.27
N ALA A 32 -4.82 -6.27 -5.16
CA ALA A 32 -4.63 -5.29 -4.10
C ALA A 32 -4.87 -5.89 -2.71
N LEU A 33 -5.92 -6.70 -2.55
CA LEU A 33 -6.25 -7.35 -1.28
C LEU A 33 -5.13 -8.31 -0.84
N ARG A 34 -4.57 -9.06 -1.81
CA ARG A 34 -3.42 -9.93 -1.59
C ARG A 34 -2.20 -9.12 -1.16
N PHE A 35 -1.81 -8.11 -1.94
CA PHE A 35 -0.65 -7.27 -1.63
C PHE A 35 -0.75 -6.63 -0.23
N VAL A 36 -1.89 -6.03 0.09
CA VAL A 36 -2.09 -5.36 1.39
C VAL A 36 -2.13 -6.38 2.55
N ASN A 37 -2.58 -7.62 2.30
CA ASN A 37 -2.47 -8.70 3.29
C ASN A 37 -1.01 -9.08 3.55
N GLU A 38 -0.23 -9.34 2.49
CA GLU A 38 1.17 -9.74 2.62
C GLU A 38 1.98 -8.65 3.34
N VAL A 39 1.79 -7.38 2.98
CA VAL A 39 2.43 -6.23 3.65
C VAL A 39 2.08 -6.19 5.13
N ALA A 40 0.80 -6.41 5.48
CA ALA A 40 0.35 -6.42 6.87
C ALA A 40 0.94 -7.58 7.68
N GLN A 41 1.12 -8.75 7.06
CA GLN A 41 1.74 -9.92 7.66
C GLN A 41 3.25 -9.74 7.84
N GLN A 42 3.93 -9.12 6.87
CA GLN A 42 5.37 -8.88 6.91
C GLN A 42 5.75 -7.75 7.87
N TYR A 43 4.92 -6.70 7.94
CA TYR A 43 5.17 -5.51 8.76
C TYR A 43 4.04 -5.22 9.77
N PRO A 44 3.69 -6.14 10.69
CA PRO A 44 2.55 -5.97 11.60
C PRO A 44 2.73 -4.77 12.53
N ARG A 45 3.97 -4.45 12.92
CA ARG A 45 4.29 -3.28 13.76
C ARG A 45 4.14 -1.94 13.03
N TYR A 46 4.30 -1.93 11.71
CA TYR A 46 4.33 -0.73 10.88
C TYR A 46 3.22 -0.69 9.82
N VAL A 47 2.23 -1.58 9.92
CA VAL A 47 1.17 -1.73 8.92
C VAL A 47 0.45 -0.43 8.58
N ARG A 48 0.23 0.43 9.59
CA ARG A 48 -0.42 1.74 9.38
C ARG A 48 0.44 2.67 8.52
N ASP A 49 1.74 2.72 8.77
CA ASP A 49 2.68 3.53 8.00
C ASP A 49 2.78 3.02 6.56
N GLN A 50 2.90 1.69 6.40
CA GLN A 50 2.88 1.05 5.09
C GLN A 50 1.60 1.40 4.32
N PHE A 51 0.44 1.34 4.97
CA PHE A 51 -0.84 1.69 4.36
C PHE A 51 -0.93 3.16 3.97
N GLN A 52 -0.38 4.07 4.78
CA GLN A 52 -0.32 5.49 4.44
C GLN A 52 0.55 5.74 3.20
N VAL A 53 1.70 5.05 3.09
CA VAL A 53 2.57 5.15 1.91
C VAL A 53 1.88 4.59 0.67
N ILE A 54 1.18 3.45 0.78
CA ILE A 54 0.38 2.89 -0.33
C ILE A 54 -0.71 3.89 -0.76
N GLN A 55 -1.48 4.44 0.18
CA GLN A 55 -2.53 5.43 -0.11
C GLN A 55 -1.97 6.67 -0.82
N PHE A 56 -0.81 7.15 -0.38
CA PHE A 56 -0.11 8.26 -1.01
C PHE A 56 0.30 7.91 -2.44
N ALA A 57 0.92 6.74 -2.65
CA ALA A 57 1.36 6.29 -3.97
C ALA A 57 0.18 6.14 -4.95
N ILE A 58 -0.95 5.59 -4.50
CA ILE A 58 -2.17 5.50 -5.32
C ILE A 58 -2.68 6.88 -5.74
N THR A 59 -2.65 7.84 -4.83
CA THR A 59 -3.17 9.19 -5.09
C THR A 59 -2.26 9.98 -6.02
N HIS A 60 -0.95 9.86 -5.84
CA HIS A 60 0.05 10.63 -6.59
C HIS A 60 0.43 9.97 -7.94
N PHE A 61 0.47 8.64 -7.99
CA PHE A 61 0.87 7.85 -9.16
C PHE A 61 -0.28 6.97 -9.68
N ARG A 62 -1.53 7.46 -9.57
CA ARG A 62 -2.75 6.74 -9.96
C ARG A 62 -2.70 6.06 -11.34
N PRO A 63 -2.14 6.66 -12.41
CA PRO A 63 -2.09 6.00 -13.72
C PRO A 63 -1.11 4.82 -13.77
N GLN A 64 -0.08 4.81 -12.92
CA GLN A 64 0.98 3.81 -12.91
C GLN A 64 0.83 2.80 -11.76
N ILE A 65 -0.01 3.09 -10.77
CA ILE A 65 -0.13 2.27 -9.56
C ILE A 65 -0.64 0.84 -9.85
N GLU A 66 -1.49 0.68 -10.86
CA GLU A 66 -1.99 -0.63 -11.31
C GLU A 66 -0.85 -1.49 -11.88
N GLU A 67 -0.02 -0.89 -12.72
CA GLU A 67 1.14 -1.53 -13.32
C GLU A 67 2.20 -1.82 -12.26
N ALA A 68 2.42 -0.88 -11.33
CA ALA A 68 3.31 -1.06 -10.20
C ALA A 68 2.85 -2.22 -9.29
N LEU A 69 1.54 -2.33 -9.00
CA LEU A 69 0.99 -3.42 -8.22
C LEU A 69 1.23 -4.77 -8.90
N ALA A 70 1.02 -4.85 -10.21
CA ALA A 70 1.27 -6.08 -10.97
C ALA A 70 2.75 -6.50 -10.91
N VAL A 71 3.68 -5.54 -11.02
CA VAL A 71 5.12 -5.78 -10.86
C VAL A 71 5.44 -6.24 -9.44
N CYS A 72 4.90 -5.57 -8.41
CA CYS A 72 5.10 -5.97 -7.02
C CYS A 72 4.67 -7.41 -6.77
N ILE A 73 3.52 -7.83 -7.30
CA ILE A 73 3.03 -9.20 -7.13
C ILE A 73 3.90 -10.21 -7.88
N LYS A 74 4.30 -9.86 -9.11
CA LYS A 74 5.14 -10.71 -9.96
C LYS A 74 6.53 -10.95 -9.34
N GLU A 75 7.15 -9.89 -8.84
CA GLU A 75 8.48 -9.90 -8.22
C GLU A 75 8.42 -10.22 -6.71
N GLN A 76 7.22 -10.49 -6.17
CA GLN A 76 6.98 -10.79 -4.75
C GLN A 76 7.51 -9.69 -3.79
N LEU A 77 7.38 -8.43 -4.21
CA LEU A 77 7.72 -7.26 -3.42
C LEU A 77 6.51 -6.90 -2.55
N TRP A 78 6.62 -7.09 -1.24
CA TRP A 78 5.53 -6.88 -0.29
C TRP A 78 5.80 -5.69 0.64
N SER A 79 6.29 -4.58 0.10
CA SER A 79 6.45 -3.32 0.86
C SER A 79 5.80 -2.15 0.14
N ALA A 80 5.28 -1.22 0.94
CA ALA A 80 4.72 0.03 0.44
C ALA A 80 5.76 0.91 -0.27
N ASN A 81 7.02 0.84 0.18
CA ASN A 81 8.12 1.59 -0.41
C ASN A 81 8.43 1.08 -1.81
N ASP A 82 8.45 -0.24 -2.02
CA ASP A 82 8.67 -0.84 -3.34
C ASP A 82 7.55 -0.43 -4.30
N LEU A 83 6.29 -0.51 -3.87
CA LEU A 83 5.16 -0.06 -4.70
C LEU A 83 5.30 1.40 -5.11
N ARG A 84 5.69 2.27 -4.16
CA ARG A 84 5.91 3.69 -4.42
C ARG A 84 7.08 3.91 -5.39
N ASP A 85 8.20 3.22 -5.18
CA ASP A 85 9.40 3.37 -5.99
C ASP A 85 9.15 2.91 -7.43
N ILE A 86 8.50 1.75 -7.61
CA ILE A 86 8.09 1.25 -8.93
C ILE A 86 7.11 2.22 -9.59
N ALA A 87 6.08 2.68 -8.88
CA ALA A 87 5.12 3.64 -9.44
C ALA A 87 5.81 4.93 -9.90
N GLN A 88 6.73 5.45 -9.09
CA GLN A 88 7.55 6.61 -9.43
C GLN A 88 8.46 6.35 -10.63
N HIS A 89 9.09 5.18 -10.70
CA HIS A 89 9.93 4.76 -11.82
C HIS A 89 9.12 4.69 -13.12
N LEU A 90 7.94 4.07 -13.09
CA LEU A 90 7.02 3.98 -14.23
C LEU A 90 6.54 5.36 -14.70
N THR A 91 6.26 6.28 -13.76
CA THR A 91 5.90 7.67 -14.12
C THR A 91 7.04 8.35 -14.86
N ARG A 92 8.28 8.21 -14.39
CA ARG A 92 9.48 8.77 -15.06
C ARG A 92 9.74 8.15 -16.43
N LEU A 93 9.49 6.85 -16.59
CA LEU A 93 9.65 6.17 -17.88
C LEU A 93 8.63 6.63 -18.92
N LYS A 94 7.40 6.92 -18.49
CA LYS A 94 6.35 7.45 -19.38
C LYS A 94 6.65 8.89 -19.81
N ASP A 95 7.10 9.74 -18.88
CA ASP A 95 7.55 11.10 -19.18
C ASP A 95 8.64 11.15 -20.26
N LYS A 96 9.56 10.18 -20.26
CA LYS A 96 10.67 10.08 -21.22
C LYS A 96 10.31 9.53 -22.59
N LYS A 97 9.07 9.05 -22.78
CA LYS A 97 8.62 8.41 -24.04
C LYS A 97 7.78 9.34 -24.91
N ASP A 98 7.47 10.53 -24.40
CA ASP A 98 6.70 11.60 -25.07
C ASP A 98 7.60 12.78 -25.52
N ASP A 99 8.94 12.61 -25.51
CA ASP A 99 9.95 13.50 -26.15
C ASP A 99 10.65 12.76 -27.31
#